data_AF-A0A519ZXV0-F1
#
_entry.id   AF-A0A519ZXV0-F1
#
_cell.length_a   1.000
_cell.length_b   1.000
_cell.length_c   1.000
_cell.angle_alpha   90.00
_cell.angle_beta   90.00
_cell.angle_gamma   90.00
#
_symmetry.space_group_name_H-M   'P 1'
#
loop_
_entity.id
_entity.type
_entity.pdbx_description
1 polymer ?
#
loop_
_entity_poly.entity_id
_entity_poly.type
_entity_poly.pdbx_seq_one_letter_code
_entity_poly.pdbx_strand_id
1 'polypeptide(L)'
;MEQLSDGYQNMAAWIGDLLFRITETFQDHRRPLHARGLLLLDEIDLHLHPKWQRLLYDFVSAKLPNFQVVATTHSALTAQQAQEGELFALRRNARQAVEVIPFLGSPQQLLVNQLLMSPVFGLVTDESLEVEAAKQQYAALKAQGKSISPEEQRALARVQTKLAANLPQRTTPLVSDPEMALLQRIEESLNAR
;
A
#
# COMPACT_ATOMS: atom_id res chain seq x y z
N MET A 1 22.31 14.36 -15.05
CA MET A 1 21.24 13.81 -14.19
C MET A 1 21.65 13.67 -12.72
N GLU A 2 22.81 14.18 -12.27
CA GLU A 2 23.36 13.91 -10.92
C GLU A 2 22.84 14.82 -9.79
N GLN A 3 21.81 15.64 -10.03
CA GLN A 3 21.26 16.59 -9.04
C GLN A 3 19.83 16.26 -8.57
N LEU A 4 19.27 15.13 -9.00
CA LEU A 4 17.94 14.68 -8.60
C LEU A 4 18.07 13.47 -7.69
N SER A 5 17.23 13.38 -6.64
CA SER A 5 17.19 12.16 -5.82
C SER A 5 16.78 10.96 -6.67
N ASP A 6 17.28 9.77 -6.35
CA ASP A 6 17.10 8.55 -7.16
C ASP A 6 15.62 8.29 -7.52
N GLY A 7 14.69 8.62 -6.63
CA GLY A 7 13.26 8.51 -6.88
C GLY A 7 12.73 9.43 -8.00
N TYR A 8 13.30 10.62 -8.17
CA TYR A 8 12.97 11.52 -9.29
C TYR A 8 13.58 11.03 -10.61
N GLN A 9 14.77 10.46 -10.57
CA GLN A 9 15.41 9.91 -11.77
C GLN A 9 14.61 8.72 -12.33
N ASN A 10 14.19 7.80 -11.45
CA ASN A 10 13.36 6.65 -11.85
C ASN A 10 12.02 7.11 -12.45
N MET A 11 11.37 8.11 -11.85
CA MET A 11 10.13 8.64 -12.39
C MET A 11 10.32 9.31 -13.76
N ALA A 12 11.35 10.14 -13.92
CA ALA A 12 11.63 10.80 -15.20
C ALA A 12 11.94 9.78 -16.31
N ALA A 13 12.68 8.72 -15.97
CA ALA A 13 12.94 7.61 -16.89
C ALA A 13 11.65 6.88 -17.28
N TRP A 14 10.78 6.57 -16.32
CA TRP A 14 9.48 5.92 -16.58
C TRP A 14 8.57 6.77 -17.47
N ILE A 15 8.43 8.07 -17.18
CA ILE A 15 7.64 8.99 -18.01
C ILE A 15 8.25 9.10 -19.42
N GLY A 16 9.58 9.14 -19.51
CA GLY A 16 10.30 9.18 -20.79
C GLY A 16 10.03 7.95 -21.64
N ASP A 17 10.12 6.75 -21.06
CA ASP A 17 9.83 5.49 -21.76
C ASP A 17 8.37 5.42 -22.21
N LEU A 18 7.43 5.82 -21.33
CA LEU A 18 6.01 5.86 -21.66
C LEU A 18 5.73 6.81 -22.84
N LEU A 19 6.26 8.03 -22.79
CA LEU A 19 6.11 9.02 -23.86
C LEU A 19 6.71 8.52 -25.16
N PHE A 20 7.90 7.92 -25.11
CA PHE A 20 8.57 7.35 -26.28
C PHE A 20 7.72 6.24 -26.93
N ARG A 21 7.18 5.32 -26.13
CA ARG A 21 6.29 4.26 -26.64
C ARG A 21 5.02 4.82 -27.27
N ILE A 22 4.41 5.83 -26.66
CA ILE A 22 3.22 6.50 -27.20
C ILE A 22 3.56 7.17 -28.54
N THR A 23 4.66 7.93 -28.63
CA THR A 23 5.06 8.60 -29.87
C THR A 23 5.35 7.60 -30.99
N GLU A 24 6.06 6.51 -30.70
CA GLU A 24 6.39 5.48 -31.70
C GLU A 24 5.15 4.72 -32.18
N THR A 25 4.23 4.41 -31.27
CA THR A 25 3.02 3.63 -31.58
C THR A 25 2.02 4.43 -32.42
N PHE A 26 1.75 5.68 -32.04
CA PHE A 26 0.73 6.50 -32.69
C PHE A 26 1.30 7.40 -33.80
N GLN A 27 2.62 7.49 -33.92
CA GLN A 27 3.34 8.34 -34.87
C GLN A 27 3.00 9.85 -34.78
N ASP A 28 2.28 10.29 -33.73
CA ASP A 28 2.00 11.69 -33.44
C ASP A 28 3.04 12.24 -32.47
N HIS A 29 4.02 12.94 -33.05
CA HIS A 29 5.13 13.56 -32.34
C HIS A 29 4.80 14.99 -31.87
N ARG A 30 3.68 15.57 -32.32
CA ARG A 30 3.31 16.95 -31.97
C ARG A 30 2.46 16.98 -30.71
N ARG A 31 1.59 15.99 -30.50
CA ARG A 31 0.69 15.92 -29.34
C ARG A 31 0.53 14.49 -28.83
N PRO A 32 1.60 13.80 -28.39
CA PRO A 32 1.53 12.40 -27.97
C PRO A 32 0.55 12.18 -26.82
N LEU A 33 0.45 13.11 -25.87
CA LEU A 33 -0.47 13.02 -24.73
C LEU A 33 -1.96 13.15 -25.11
N HIS A 34 -2.28 13.62 -26.31
CA HIS A 34 -3.66 13.70 -26.81
C HIS A 34 -4.10 12.41 -27.51
N ALA A 35 -3.19 11.46 -27.74
CA ALA A 35 -3.51 10.18 -28.35
C ALA A 35 -4.60 9.45 -27.54
N ARG A 36 -5.35 8.58 -28.22
CA ARG A 36 -6.43 7.78 -27.63
C ARG A 36 -6.07 6.31 -27.79
N GLY A 37 -6.14 5.54 -26.71
CA GLY A 37 -5.84 4.12 -26.77
C GLY A 37 -6.08 3.39 -25.46
N LEU A 38 -5.73 2.10 -25.47
CA LEU A 38 -5.64 1.26 -24.28
C LEU A 38 -4.18 1.16 -23.88
N LEU A 39 -3.87 1.45 -22.63
CA LEU A 39 -2.54 1.35 -22.06
C LEU A 39 -2.52 0.23 -21.02
N LEU A 40 -1.72 -0.80 -21.26
CA LEU A 40 -1.50 -1.91 -20.34
C LEU A 40 -0.15 -1.70 -19.65
N LEU A 41 -0.18 -1.52 -18.34
CA LEU A 41 1.02 -1.22 -17.54
C LEU A 41 1.21 -2.33 -16.51
N ASP A 42 2.29 -3.09 -16.65
CA ASP A 42 2.67 -4.04 -15.61
C ASP A 42 3.55 -3.33 -14.59
N GLU A 43 3.30 -3.59 -13.30
CA GLU A 43 4.00 -3.01 -12.15
C GLU A 43 4.23 -1.50 -12.32
N ILE A 44 3.13 -0.75 -12.51
CA ILE A 44 3.15 0.67 -12.92
C ILE A 44 4.01 1.57 -12.01
N ASP A 45 4.22 1.15 -10.78
CA ASP A 45 4.89 1.89 -9.73
C ASP A 45 6.19 1.23 -9.24
N LEU A 46 6.72 0.28 -10.00
CA LEU A 46 8.00 -0.36 -9.74
C LEU A 46 9.12 0.69 -9.67
N HIS A 47 9.96 0.58 -8.63
CA HIS A 47 11.07 1.51 -8.36
C HIS A 47 10.68 2.98 -8.10
N LEU A 48 9.39 3.30 -8.02
CA LEU A 48 8.95 4.64 -7.62
C LEU A 48 9.08 4.80 -6.11
N HIS A 49 9.52 5.98 -5.69
CA HIS A 49 9.50 6.36 -4.29
C HIS A 49 8.04 6.37 -3.77
N PRO A 50 7.77 5.96 -2.52
CA PRO A 50 6.41 5.90 -1.95
C PRO A 50 5.55 7.16 -2.14
N LYS A 51 6.18 8.34 -2.03
CA LYS A 51 5.51 9.62 -2.31
C LYS A 51 4.91 9.69 -3.72
N TRP A 52 5.61 9.14 -4.72
CA TRP A 52 5.16 9.14 -6.11
C TRP A 52 4.12 8.06 -6.39
N GLN A 53 4.21 6.91 -5.72
CA GLN A 53 3.17 5.87 -5.79
C GLN A 53 1.78 6.44 -5.45
N ARG A 54 1.70 7.33 -4.45
CA ARG A 54 0.46 8.03 -4.08
C ARG A 54 -0.03 9.08 -5.09
N LEU A 55 0.85 9.61 -5.92
CA LEU A 55 0.51 10.67 -6.89
C LEU A 55 0.31 10.13 -8.31
N LEU A 56 0.65 8.86 -8.53
CA LEU A 56 0.73 8.25 -9.86
C LEU A 56 -0.63 8.20 -10.54
N TYR A 57 -1.69 7.81 -9.81
CA TYR A 57 -3.04 7.73 -10.34
C TYR A 57 -3.52 9.08 -10.89
N ASP A 58 -3.44 10.13 -10.08
CA ASP A 58 -3.86 11.49 -10.48
C ASP A 58 -3.00 12.01 -11.63
N PHE A 59 -1.69 11.75 -11.59
CA PHE A 59 -0.77 12.16 -12.64
C PHE A 59 -1.14 11.52 -13.99
N VAL A 60 -1.32 10.20 -14.02
CA VAL A 60 -1.66 9.46 -15.24
C VAL A 60 -3.03 9.92 -15.77
N SER A 61 -4.04 10.00 -14.90
CA SER A 61 -5.40 10.42 -15.27
C SER A 61 -5.43 11.85 -15.84
N ALA A 62 -4.65 12.76 -15.25
CA ALA A 62 -4.59 14.15 -15.72
C ALA A 62 -3.77 14.32 -17.02
N LYS A 63 -2.72 13.52 -17.23
CA LYS A 63 -1.82 13.65 -18.38
C LYS A 63 -2.25 12.82 -19.59
N LEU A 64 -2.98 11.73 -19.37
CA LEU A 64 -3.44 10.81 -20.41
C LEU A 64 -4.98 10.66 -20.37
N PRO A 65 -5.76 11.76 -20.43
CA PRO A 65 -7.21 11.72 -20.23
C PRO A 65 -7.97 10.92 -21.30
N ASN A 66 -7.34 10.69 -22.46
CA ASN A 66 -7.93 9.96 -23.57
C ASN A 66 -7.52 8.47 -23.61
N PHE A 67 -6.73 8.01 -22.64
CA PHE A 67 -6.35 6.61 -22.54
C PHE A 67 -7.23 5.88 -21.52
N GLN A 68 -7.67 4.67 -21.88
CA GLN A 68 -8.09 3.70 -20.89
C GLN A 68 -6.82 3.03 -20.36
N VAL A 69 -6.58 3.13 -19.05
CA VAL A 69 -5.39 2.54 -18.43
C VAL A 69 -5.81 1.30 -17.63
N VAL A 70 -5.16 0.18 -17.90
CA VAL A 70 -5.23 -1.03 -17.08
C VAL A 70 -3.84 -1.29 -16.55
N ALA A 71 -3.68 -1.18 -15.24
CA ALA A 71 -2.39 -1.27 -14.58
C ALA A 71 -2.40 -2.35 -13.50
N THR A 72 -1.25 -2.99 -13.29
CA THR A 72 -1.00 -3.86 -12.14
C THR A 72 -0.07 -3.16 -11.16
N THR A 73 -0.21 -3.48 -9.87
CA THR A 73 0.67 -2.97 -8.81
C THR A 73 0.72 -3.95 -7.66
N HIS A 74 1.89 -4.00 -7.00
CA HIS A 74 2.08 -4.67 -5.73
C HIS A 74 2.06 -3.70 -4.53
N SER A 75 1.96 -2.38 -4.77
CA SER A 75 1.94 -1.39 -3.71
C SER A 75 0.52 -1.09 -3.26
N ALA A 76 0.30 -1.21 -1.96
CA ALA A 76 -0.91 -0.71 -1.33
C ALA A 76 -1.05 0.81 -1.46
N LEU A 77 0.06 1.57 -1.60
CA LEU A 77 0.00 3.03 -1.75
C LEU A 77 -0.61 3.43 -3.09
N THR A 78 -0.26 2.72 -4.16
CA THR A 78 -0.83 2.92 -5.50
C THR A 78 -2.25 2.39 -5.55
N ALA A 79 -2.49 1.16 -5.06
CA ALA A 79 -3.82 0.54 -5.05
C ALA A 79 -4.86 1.35 -4.25
N GLN A 80 -4.44 2.01 -3.17
CA GLN A 80 -5.31 2.88 -2.37
C GLN A 80 -5.87 4.06 -3.17
N GLN A 81 -5.17 4.53 -4.21
CA GLN A 81 -5.63 5.68 -5.01
C GLN A 81 -6.70 5.31 -6.04
N ALA A 82 -6.96 4.02 -6.28
CA ALA A 82 -8.01 3.59 -7.21
C ALA A 82 -9.40 4.06 -6.74
N GLN A 83 -10.26 4.48 -7.67
CA GLN A 83 -11.64 4.83 -7.34
C GLN A 83 -12.49 3.58 -7.05
N GLU A 84 -13.68 3.81 -6.51
CA GLU A 84 -14.66 2.75 -6.31
C GLU A 84 -14.97 2.03 -7.64
N GLY A 85 -14.85 0.71 -7.64
CA GLY A 85 -15.04 -0.12 -8.83
C GLY A 85 -13.83 -0.24 -9.77
N GLU A 86 -12.70 0.40 -9.44
CA GLU A 86 -11.47 0.32 -10.27
C GLU A 86 -10.42 -0.67 -9.75
N LEU A 87 -10.55 -1.13 -8.51
CA LEU A 87 -9.58 -2.06 -7.90
C LEU A 87 -10.05 -3.51 -7.98
N PHE A 88 -9.17 -4.38 -8.45
CA PHE A 88 -9.41 -5.82 -8.58
C PHE A 88 -8.20 -6.60 -8.06
N ALA A 89 -8.45 -7.68 -7.33
CA ALA A 89 -7.43 -8.63 -6.93
C ALA A 89 -7.41 -9.82 -7.89
N LEU A 90 -6.22 -10.20 -8.35
CA LEU A 90 -6.01 -11.39 -9.16
C LEU A 90 -5.50 -12.51 -8.26
N ARG A 91 -6.21 -13.65 -8.23
CA ARG A 91 -5.81 -14.83 -7.46
C ARG A 91 -5.87 -16.08 -8.30
N ARG A 92 -5.02 -17.07 -8.01
CA ARG A 92 -5.12 -18.41 -8.61
C ARG A 92 -5.91 -19.31 -7.68
N ASN A 93 -6.94 -19.96 -8.21
CA ASN A 93 -7.71 -20.94 -7.45
C ASN A 93 -7.00 -22.31 -7.39
N ALA A 94 -7.61 -23.27 -6.69
CA ALA A 94 -7.05 -24.62 -6.53
C ALA A 94 -6.80 -25.36 -7.87
N ARG A 95 -7.44 -24.94 -8.96
CA ARG A 95 -7.27 -25.49 -10.32
C ARG A 95 -6.28 -24.69 -11.17
N GLN A 96 -5.48 -23.80 -10.56
CA GLN A 96 -4.54 -22.89 -11.23
C GLN A 96 -5.18 -21.87 -12.18
N ALA A 97 -6.51 -21.76 -12.21
CA ALA A 97 -7.22 -20.75 -12.99
C ALA A 97 -7.16 -19.39 -12.27
N VAL A 98 -6.99 -18.31 -13.04
CA VAL A 98 -6.99 -16.94 -12.53
C VAL A 98 -8.43 -16.50 -12.29
N GLU A 99 -8.69 -16.03 -11.07
CA GLU A 99 -9.93 -15.43 -10.63
C GLU A 99 -9.70 -13.94 -10.40
N VAL A 100 -10.66 -13.13 -10.87
CA VAL A 100 -10.67 -11.68 -10.70
C VAL A 100 -11.69 -11.35 -9.62
N ILE A 101 -11.23 -10.79 -8.52
CA ILE A 101 -12.05 -10.48 -7.36
C ILE A 101 -12.18 -8.96 -7.27
N PRO A 102 -13.37 -8.38 -7.48
CA PRO A 102 -13.56 -6.95 -7.34
C PRO A 102 -13.40 -6.51 -5.88
N PHE A 103 -12.76 -5.38 -5.67
CA PHE A 103 -12.78 -4.72 -4.36
C PHE A 103 -14.13 -4.02 -4.16
N LEU A 104 -14.73 -4.20 -2.97
CA LEU A 104 -16.01 -3.61 -2.63
C LEU A 104 -15.81 -2.36 -1.79
N GLY A 105 -16.41 -1.25 -2.21
CA GLY A 105 -16.25 0.07 -1.60
C GLY A 105 -15.09 0.87 -2.19
N SER A 106 -14.73 1.98 -1.53
CA SER A 106 -13.72 2.92 -2.02
C SER A 106 -12.36 2.72 -1.33
N PRO A 107 -11.31 2.26 -2.04
CA PRO A 107 -9.96 2.12 -1.49
C PRO A 107 -9.41 3.42 -0.88
N GLN A 108 -9.73 4.57 -1.48
CA GLN A 108 -9.26 5.89 -1.04
C GLN A 108 -9.75 6.29 0.36
N GLN A 109 -10.81 5.65 0.86
CA GLN A 109 -11.36 5.93 2.19
C GLN A 109 -10.70 5.08 3.28
N LEU A 110 -9.91 4.07 2.91
CA LEU A 110 -9.22 3.20 3.85
C LEU A 110 -7.84 3.74 4.19
N LEU A 111 -7.39 3.45 5.41
CA LEU A 111 -5.97 3.54 5.75
C LEU A 111 -5.18 2.46 4.99
N VAL A 112 -3.91 2.72 4.73
CA VAL A 112 -3.04 1.78 3.99
C VAL A 112 -3.00 0.42 4.67
N ASN A 113 -2.94 0.38 6.01
CA ASN A 113 -2.93 -0.88 6.74
C ASN A 113 -4.26 -1.65 6.66
N GLN A 114 -5.40 -0.96 6.62
CA GLN A 114 -6.70 -1.60 6.40
C GLN A 114 -6.78 -2.21 4.99
N LEU A 115 -6.23 -1.53 3.99
CA LEU A 115 -6.16 -2.08 2.63
C LEU A 115 -5.23 -3.29 2.58
N LEU A 116 -4.07 -3.25 3.25
CA LEU A 116 -3.15 -4.39 3.36
C LEU A 116 -3.83 -5.61 4.03
N MET A 117 -4.66 -5.37 5.05
CA MET A 117 -5.42 -6.41 5.73
C MET A 117 -6.64 -6.90 4.93
N SER A 118 -7.03 -6.20 3.87
CA SER A 118 -8.16 -6.60 3.03
C SER A 118 -7.84 -7.86 2.22
N PRO A 119 -8.86 -8.56 1.67
CA PRO A 119 -8.65 -9.68 0.75
C PRO A 119 -7.87 -9.33 -0.53
N VAL A 120 -7.61 -8.06 -0.83
CA VAL A 120 -6.77 -7.70 -1.99
C VAL A 120 -5.32 -8.11 -1.75
N PHE A 121 -4.79 -7.78 -0.56
CA PHE A 121 -3.41 -8.06 -0.18
C PHE A 121 -3.28 -9.28 0.74
N GLY A 122 -4.29 -9.52 1.57
CA GLY A 122 -4.40 -10.72 2.41
C GLY A 122 -3.45 -10.75 3.60
N LEU A 123 -2.96 -9.60 4.06
CA LEU A 123 -2.11 -9.52 5.24
C LEU A 123 -2.93 -9.79 6.51
N VAL A 124 -2.44 -10.66 7.40
CA VAL A 124 -3.17 -11.00 8.63
C VAL A 124 -2.97 -9.94 9.71
N THR A 125 -1.81 -9.28 9.73
CA THR A 125 -1.44 -8.26 10.71
C THR A 125 -0.37 -7.33 10.12
N ASP A 126 -0.39 -6.06 10.52
CA ASP A 126 0.62 -5.06 10.16
C ASP A 126 1.77 -5.00 11.18
N GLU A 127 1.80 -5.95 12.12
CA GLU A 127 2.84 -6.09 13.12
C GLU A 127 4.13 -6.67 12.52
N SER A 128 5.25 -6.45 13.21
CA SER A 128 6.50 -7.07 12.81
C SER A 128 6.48 -8.57 13.08
N LEU A 129 7.23 -9.33 12.28
CA LEU A 129 7.41 -10.77 12.47
C LEU A 129 7.92 -11.12 13.87
N GLU A 130 8.72 -10.24 14.48
CA GLU A 130 9.20 -10.41 15.86
C GLU A 130 8.05 -10.33 16.88
N VAL A 131 7.16 -9.36 16.72
CA VAL A 131 5.99 -9.17 17.60
C VAL A 131 5.00 -10.32 17.42
N GLU A 132 4.77 -10.75 16.18
CA GLU A 132 3.93 -11.92 15.89
C GLU A 132 4.46 -13.19 16.56
N ALA A 133 5.75 -13.48 16.39
CA ALA A 133 6.39 -14.64 17.00
C ALA A 133 6.30 -14.59 18.53
N ALA A 134 6.54 -13.42 19.12
CA ALA A 134 6.43 -13.23 20.56
C ALA A 134 5.00 -13.45 21.08
N LYS A 135 3.98 -12.98 20.34
CA LYS A 135 2.56 -13.21 20.68
C LYS A 135 2.17 -14.68 20.58
N GLN A 136 2.60 -15.37 19.53
CA GLN A 136 2.35 -16.80 19.36
C GLN A 136 2.99 -17.61 20.49
N GLN A 137 4.24 -17.29 20.85
CA GLN A 137 4.93 -17.92 21.96
C GLN A 137 4.23 -17.66 23.30
N TYR A 138 3.79 -16.42 23.55
CA TYR A 138 3.02 -16.07 24.73
C TYR A 138 1.70 -16.84 24.81
N ALA A 139 0.97 -16.93 23.69
CA ALA A 139 -0.30 -17.66 23.62
C ALA A 139 -0.11 -19.16 23.87
N ALA A 140 0.93 -19.78 23.31
CA ALA A 140 1.26 -21.20 23.51
C ALA A 140 1.57 -21.51 24.99
N LEU A 141 2.43 -20.70 25.63
CA LEU A 141 2.78 -20.87 27.04
C LEU A 141 1.56 -20.66 27.96
N LYS A 142 0.67 -19.73 27.61
CA LYS A 142 -0.58 -19.48 28.37
C LYS A 142 -1.61 -20.61 28.18
N ALA A 143 -1.67 -21.22 27.00
CA ALA A 143 -2.57 -22.32 26.69
C ALA A 143 -2.23 -23.62 27.43
N GLN A 144 -0.98 -23.81 27.87
CA GLN A 144 -0.54 -24.99 28.63
C GLN A 144 -1.06 -25.05 30.09
N GLY A 145 -1.70 -24.01 30.61
CA GLY A 145 -2.41 -24.05 31.90
C GLY A 145 -1.51 -24.31 33.13
N LYS A 146 -2.12 -24.56 34.31
CA LYS A 146 -1.52 -24.55 35.68
C LYS A 146 -0.30 -25.45 35.96
N SER A 147 0.24 -26.18 34.97
CA SER A 147 1.42 -27.03 35.13
C SER A 147 2.67 -26.43 34.48
N ILE A 148 2.80 -25.11 34.51
CA ILE A 148 3.96 -24.38 33.99
C ILE A 148 5.15 -24.64 34.91
N SER A 149 6.22 -25.22 34.36
CA SER A 149 7.47 -25.41 35.08
C SER A 149 8.10 -24.06 35.49
N PRO A 150 8.99 -24.02 36.50
CA PRO A 150 9.68 -22.79 36.88
C PRO A 150 10.50 -22.15 35.74
N GLU A 151 10.92 -22.94 34.76
CA GLU A 151 11.64 -22.49 33.57
C GLU A 151 10.70 -21.79 32.57
N GLU A 152 9.52 -22.36 32.34
CA GLU A 152 8.50 -21.79 31.46
C GLU A 152 7.87 -20.51 32.05
N GLN A 153 7.78 -20.38 33.38
CA GLN A 153 7.39 -19.12 34.02
C GLN A 153 8.41 -18.00 33.78
N ARG A 154 9.72 -18.31 33.78
CA ARG A 154 10.78 -17.36 33.44
C ARG A 154 10.75 -17.00 31.95
N ALA A 155 10.45 -17.98 31.09
CA ALA A 155 10.26 -17.74 29.66
C ALA A 155 9.06 -16.82 29.40
N LEU A 156 7.94 -17.05 30.08
CA LEU A 156 6.75 -16.20 29.99
C LEU A 156 7.04 -14.76 30.43
N ALA A 157 7.74 -14.57 31.56
CA ALA A 157 8.14 -13.25 32.02
C ALA A 157 9.06 -12.54 31.01
N ARG A 158 10.02 -13.25 30.40
CA ARG A 158 10.89 -12.69 29.34
C ARG A 158 10.10 -12.26 28.11
N VAL A 159 9.16 -13.10 27.65
CA VAL A 159 8.31 -12.78 26.50
C VAL A 159 7.38 -11.62 26.82
N GLN A 160 6.83 -11.54 28.02
CA GLN A 160 6.03 -10.38 28.48
C GLN A 160 6.83 -9.09 28.49
N THR A 161 8.06 -9.10 29.02
CA THR A 161 8.93 -7.92 29.01
C THR A 161 9.27 -7.49 27.57
N LYS A 162 9.55 -8.44 26.67
CA LYS A 162 9.78 -8.15 25.25
C LYS A 162 8.55 -7.57 24.56
N LEU A 163 7.38 -8.15 24.77
CA LEU A 163 6.13 -7.65 24.22
C LEU A 163 5.80 -6.26 24.76
N ALA A 164 5.99 -6.01 26.06
CA ALA A 164 5.76 -4.70 26.67
C ALA A 164 6.70 -3.62 26.11
N ALA A 165 7.93 -3.98 25.73
CA ALA A 165 8.89 -3.06 25.12
C ALA A 165 8.63 -2.82 23.62
N ASN A 166 8.13 -3.84 22.90
CA ASN A 166 8.04 -3.85 21.43
C ASN A 166 6.61 -3.74 20.88
N LEU A 167 5.59 -3.63 21.76
CA LEU A 167 4.22 -3.38 21.34
C LEU A 167 4.18 -2.04 20.57
N PRO A 168 3.79 -2.02 19.28
CA PRO A 168 3.69 -0.78 18.55
C PRO A 168 2.67 0.12 19.24
N GLN A 169 3.15 1.16 19.91
CA GLN A 169 2.28 2.17 20.49
C GLN A 169 1.74 3.01 19.34
N ARG A 170 0.41 3.03 19.16
CA ARG A 170 -0.27 3.92 18.20
C ARG A 170 0.06 5.42 18.41
N THR A 171 0.69 5.77 19.52
CA THR A 171 1.15 7.11 19.92
C THR A 171 2.64 7.36 19.68
N THR A 172 3.32 6.55 18.85
CA THR A 172 4.71 6.86 18.50
C THR A 172 4.70 8.11 17.61
N PRO A 173 5.39 9.21 17.98
CA PRO A 173 5.40 10.47 17.22
C PRO A 173 6.27 10.29 15.97
N LEU A 174 5.75 9.56 14.99
CA LEU A 174 6.33 9.38 13.66
C LEU A 174 5.42 9.95 12.57
N VAL A 175 4.24 10.47 12.93
CA VAL A 175 3.37 11.21 12.03
C VAL A 175 3.87 12.64 11.96
N SER A 176 3.93 13.20 10.76
CA SER A 176 4.32 14.60 10.59
C SER A 176 3.30 15.51 11.31
N ASP A 177 3.78 16.36 12.22
CA ASP A 177 2.96 17.33 12.98
C ASP A 177 1.89 18.09 12.15
N PRO A 178 2.12 18.42 10.87
CA PRO A 178 1.10 19.09 10.04
C PRO A 178 -0.13 18.24 9.72
N GLU A 179 0.03 16.93 9.54
CA GLU A 179 -1.09 16.03 9.16
C GLU A 179 -2.04 15.83 10.34
N MET A 180 -1.50 15.65 11.56
CA MET A 180 -2.32 15.55 12.77
C MET A 180 -3.11 16.83 13.04
N ALA A 181 -2.49 18.00 12.83
CA ALA A 181 -3.14 19.29 13.00
C ALA A 181 -4.24 19.57 11.95
N LEU A 182 -4.16 18.96 10.77
CA LEU A 182 -5.18 19.06 9.74
C LEU A 182 -6.37 18.14 10.06
N LEU A 183 -6.10 16.89 10.46
CA LEU A 183 -7.13 15.93 10.84
C LEU A 183 -7.94 16.41 12.05
N GLN A 184 -7.26 16.95 13.07
CA GLN A 184 -7.94 17.53 14.24
C GLN A 184 -8.85 18.70 13.84
N ARG A 185 -8.39 19.61 12.96
CA ARG A 185 -9.23 20.71 12.46
C ARG A 185 -10.45 20.23 11.69
N ILE A 186 -10.31 19.16 10.90
CA ILE A 186 -11.42 18.57 10.15
C ILE A 186 -12.42 17.92 11.12
N GLU A 187 -11.95 17.12 12.08
CA GLU A 187 -12.80 16.49 13.11
C GLU A 187 -13.55 17.53 13.95
N GLU A 188 -12.88 18.60 14.38
CA GLU A 188 -13.49 19.72 15.09
C GLU A 188 -14.58 20.40 14.26
N SER A 189 -14.35 20.60 12.96
CA SER A 189 -15.33 21.22 12.06
C SER A 189 -16.56 20.34 11.78
N LEU A 190 -16.39 19.01 11.81
CA LEU A 190 -17.46 18.04 11.58
C LEU A 190 -18.31 17.82 12.84
N ASN A 191 -17.70 17.86 14.03
CA ASN A 191 -18.38 17.70 15.32
C ASN A 191 -19.05 18.99 15.86
N ALA A 192 -18.83 20.13 15.20
CA ALA A 192 -19.43 21.42 15.55
C ALA A 192 -20.81 21.68 14.90
N ARG A 193 -21.45 20.66 14.31
CA ARG A 193 -22.82 20.69 13.76
C ARG A 193 -23.76 19.82 14.58
#